data_AF-A0A358PDK8-F1
#
_entry.id   AF-A0A358PDK8-F1
#
_cell.length_a   1.000
_cell.length_b   1.000
_cell.length_c   1.000
_cell.angle_alpha   90.00
_cell.angle_beta   90.00
_cell.angle_gamma   90.00
#
_symmetry.space_group_name_H-M   'P 1'
#
loop_
_entity.id
_entity.type
_entity.pdbx_description
1 polymer ?
#
loop_
_entity_poly.entity_id
_entity_poly.type
_entity_poly.pdbx_seq_one_letter_code
_entity_poly.pdbx_strand_id
1 'polypeptide(L)'
;MLQFQLWKKLLVVTVAVMGIIFALPNLIGGDDGVGAGFLPGKQINLGLDLQGGSHLLLRVDVDAVKQERLENLGETLRRDFRSEKIRFSGLAVANETVSLQIRSPEDAAKTKQILTDLGNEYTISNDGLIYRLAFNDAGLATMQTRTVEQSIEIIRRRLDPEGTKEPVIQRQGLDRILVQLPGVDDPEAVKRLLGRTAKLTFQLVDMRISATEAVQRGRTPPGSVLMQSASDDGRSYVIEKRVMVSGEMLDGATATFDQNNRPAVSFTLNAAGARRFGKVTGENIGRPFAIILDGKVVSAPTIQAQIFGSGQITGDFSVAETNELALVLRAGALPAPLIILEERSIGPGLGADSIAAGEIAAVIGIILVAIYMVASYGFFGGLAVGALTVHIILIVASLSALQATLTLPGIAGIVLTMGMAVDANVLVFERIR
;
A
#
# COMPACT_ATOMS: atom_id res chain seq x y z
N MET A 1 -12.42 -44.08 -38.56
CA MET A 1 -11.37 -43.08 -38.24
C MET A 1 -12.06 -41.86 -37.67
N LEU A 2 -11.79 -41.49 -36.40
CA LEU A 2 -12.31 -40.26 -35.81
C LEU A 2 -11.82 -39.05 -36.62
N GLN A 3 -12.69 -38.46 -37.45
CA GLN A 3 -12.35 -37.26 -38.20
C GLN A 3 -12.61 -36.03 -37.33
N PHE A 4 -11.55 -35.56 -36.66
CA PHE A 4 -11.57 -34.26 -36.02
C PHE A 4 -11.45 -33.15 -37.07
N GLN A 5 -12.33 -32.16 -36.99
CA GLN A 5 -12.28 -30.96 -37.84
C GLN A 5 -10.94 -30.22 -37.65
N LEU A 6 -10.37 -29.68 -38.74
CA LEU A 6 -9.01 -29.12 -38.75
C LEU A 6 -8.80 -28.02 -37.69
N TRP A 7 -9.81 -27.17 -37.48
CA TRP A 7 -9.75 -26.08 -36.50
C TRP A 7 -9.62 -26.58 -35.06
N LYS A 8 -10.25 -27.72 -34.70
CA LYS A 8 -10.13 -28.30 -33.35
C LYS A 8 -8.71 -28.80 -33.10
N LYS A 9 -8.09 -29.43 -34.10
CA LYS A 9 -6.69 -29.88 -34.02
C LYS A 9 -5.75 -28.70 -33.86
N LEU A 10 -5.95 -27.66 -34.67
CA LEU A 10 -5.14 -26.44 -34.64
C LEU A 10 -5.27 -25.74 -33.28
N LEU A 11 -6.49 -25.63 -32.74
CA LEU A 11 -6.74 -25.06 -31.42
C LEU A 11 -6.02 -25.83 -30.31
N VAL A 12 -6.11 -27.17 -30.27
CA VAL A 12 -5.44 -27.97 -29.25
C VAL A 12 -3.92 -27.81 -29.32
N VAL A 13 -3.35 -27.83 -30.53
CA VAL A 13 -1.90 -27.62 -30.72
C VAL A 13 -1.49 -26.22 -30.28
N THR A 14 -2.23 -25.18 -30.65
CA THR A 14 -1.94 -23.81 -30.23
C THR A 14 -1.99 -23.65 -28.71
N VAL A 15 -3.00 -24.22 -28.05
CA VAL A 15 -3.13 -24.19 -26.58
C VAL A 15 -1.97 -24.93 -25.92
N ALA A 16 -1.60 -26.11 -26.42
CA ALA A 16 -0.47 -26.87 -25.89
C ALA A 16 0.86 -26.11 -26.05
N VAL A 17 1.11 -25.51 -27.22
CA VAL A 17 2.31 -24.70 -27.49
C VAL A 17 2.34 -23.47 -26.59
N MET A 18 1.22 -22.74 -26.44
CA MET A 18 1.10 -21.63 -25.50
C MET A 18 1.38 -22.09 -24.07
N GLY A 19 0.83 -23.23 -23.65
CA GLY A 19 1.12 -23.83 -22.35
C GLY A 19 2.61 -24.05 -22.13
N ILE A 20 3.31 -24.65 -23.08
CA ILE A 20 4.76 -24.87 -23.00
C ILE A 20 5.51 -23.54 -22.87
N ILE A 21 5.15 -22.54 -23.67
CA ILE A 21 5.81 -21.21 -23.64
C ILE A 21 5.65 -20.55 -22.27
N PHE A 22 4.45 -20.53 -21.70
CA PHE A 22 4.18 -19.92 -20.39
C PHE A 22 4.72 -20.77 -19.22
N ALA A 23 4.89 -22.08 -19.40
CA ALA A 23 5.51 -22.94 -18.39
C ALA A 23 7.05 -22.90 -18.40
N LEU A 24 7.66 -22.51 -19.53
CA LEU A 24 9.11 -22.52 -19.75
C LEU A 24 9.93 -21.73 -18.69
N PRO A 25 9.49 -20.55 -18.21
CA PRO A 25 10.20 -19.81 -17.16
C PRO A 25 10.40 -20.60 -15.86
N ASN A 26 9.51 -21.54 -15.55
CA ASN A 26 9.61 -22.39 -14.35
C ASN A 26 10.62 -23.53 -14.49
N LEU A 27 10.98 -23.90 -15.72
CA LEU A 27 11.93 -24.99 -16.01
C LEU A 27 13.37 -24.48 -16.17
N ILE A 28 13.53 -23.26 -16.68
CA ILE A 28 14.84 -22.69 -17.05
C ILE A 28 15.35 -21.70 -15.99
N GLY A 29 14.46 -21.11 -15.17
CA GLY A 29 14.83 -20.01 -14.28
C GLY A 29 15.57 -20.44 -13.02
N GLY A 30 16.90 -20.49 -13.12
CA GLY A 30 17.77 -20.04 -12.04
C GLY A 30 17.84 -18.51 -12.02
N ASP A 31 18.18 -17.94 -10.86
CA ASP A 31 18.15 -16.51 -10.48
C ASP A 31 18.99 -15.54 -11.36
N ASP A 32 19.63 -16.04 -12.42
CA ASP A 32 20.49 -15.26 -13.30
C ASP A 32 19.71 -14.78 -14.53
N GLY A 33 19.39 -13.49 -14.55
CA GLY A 33 18.62 -12.76 -15.58
C GLY A 33 19.19 -12.72 -17.01
N VAL A 34 19.79 -13.81 -17.50
CA VAL A 34 20.40 -13.91 -18.83
C VAL A 34 19.43 -14.48 -19.89
N GLY A 35 18.29 -15.08 -19.49
CA GLY A 35 17.31 -15.69 -20.42
C GLY A 35 15.90 -15.08 -20.44
N ALA A 36 15.57 -14.20 -19.49
CA ALA A 36 14.18 -13.78 -19.22
C ALA A 36 13.59 -12.75 -20.21
N GLY A 37 14.40 -12.17 -21.11
CA GLY A 37 13.94 -11.09 -21.99
C GLY A 37 13.06 -11.52 -23.17
N PHE A 38 13.04 -12.82 -23.52
CA PHE A 38 12.33 -13.33 -24.71
C PHE A 38 11.14 -14.25 -24.39
N LEU A 39 11.01 -14.70 -23.13
CA LEU A 39 9.96 -15.64 -22.72
C LEU A 39 8.78 -14.88 -22.09
N PRO A 40 7.54 -15.03 -22.59
CA PRO A 40 6.38 -14.45 -21.93
C PRO A 40 6.01 -15.28 -20.69
N GLY A 41 6.01 -14.62 -19.52
CA GLY A 41 5.59 -15.20 -18.23
C GLY A 41 6.63 -15.00 -17.12
N LYS A 42 6.17 -14.81 -15.87
CA LYS A 42 7.02 -14.84 -14.67
C LYS A 42 6.95 -16.23 -14.02
N GLN A 43 7.87 -16.54 -13.10
CA GLN A 43 7.81 -17.80 -12.35
C GLN A 43 6.54 -17.91 -11.49
N ILE A 44 6.20 -19.13 -11.08
CA ILE A 44 5.13 -19.37 -10.10
C ILE A 44 5.50 -18.71 -8.77
N ASN A 45 4.59 -17.91 -8.23
CA ASN A 45 4.73 -17.36 -6.88
C ASN A 45 4.52 -18.49 -5.87
N LEU A 46 5.40 -18.63 -4.90
CA LEU A 46 5.25 -19.64 -3.84
C LEU A 46 4.76 -18.96 -2.56
N GLY A 47 3.92 -19.64 -1.79
CA GLY A 47 3.35 -19.13 -0.56
C GLY A 47 4.30 -19.19 0.63
N LEU A 48 3.84 -18.62 1.75
CA LEU A 48 4.59 -18.53 3.02
C LEU A 48 5.06 -19.90 3.52
N ASP A 49 4.21 -20.91 3.36
CA ASP A 49 4.50 -22.28 3.79
C ASP A 49 5.63 -22.94 2.98
N LEU A 50 5.92 -22.43 1.78
CA LEU A 50 6.90 -22.99 0.85
C LEU A 50 8.22 -22.20 0.88
N GLN A 51 8.14 -20.86 0.87
CA GLN A 51 9.32 -19.98 0.82
C GLN A 51 9.83 -19.52 2.19
N GLY A 52 9.09 -19.75 3.28
CA GLY A 52 9.35 -19.01 4.52
C GLY A 52 9.00 -17.53 4.37
N GLY A 53 9.40 -16.70 5.34
CA GLY A 53 9.17 -15.26 5.25
C GLY A 53 9.23 -14.52 6.58
N SER A 54 8.67 -13.31 6.61
CA SER A 54 8.69 -12.44 7.81
C SER A 54 7.33 -12.41 8.50
N HIS A 55 7.33 -12.41 9.83
CA HIS A 55 6.17 -12.27 10.69
C HIS A 55 6.34 -11.04 11.59
N LEU A 56 5.42 -10.09 11.46
CA LEU A 56 5.44 -8.81 12.18
C LEU A 56 4.11 -8.59 12.89
N LEU A 57 4.18 -8.23 14.17
CA LEU A 57 3.03 -7.72 14.92
C LEU A 57 3.20 -6.23 15.16
N LEU A 58 2.31 -5.44 14.57
CA LEU A 58 2.34 -3.98 14.59
C LEU A 58 1.21 -3.46 15.49
N ARG A 59 1.43 -2.35 16.19
CA ARG A 59 0.42 -1.58 16.91
C ARG A 59 0.24 -0.23 16.25
N VAL A 60 -1.01 0.12 15.94
CA VAL A 60 -1.40 1.43 15.40
C VAL A 60 -1.45 2.43 16.55
N ASP A 61 -0.72 3.54 16.43
CA ASP A 61 -0.76 4.62 17.43
C ASP A 61 -2.02 5.48 17.25
N VAL A 62 -3.10 5.03 17.86
CA VAL A 62 -4.41 5.71 17.83
C VAL A 62 -4.35 7.05 18.57
N ASP A 63 -3.50 7.18 19.59
CA ASP A 63 -3.43 8.39 20.41
C ASP A 63 -2.89 9.56 19.58
N ALA A 64 -1.90 9.31 18.72
CA ALA A 64 -1.43 10.30 17.73
C ALA A 64 -2.55 10.77 16.78
N VAL A 65 -3.41 9.86 16.31
CA VAL A 65 -4.55 10.19 15.44
C VAL A 65 -5.59 11.01 16.18
N LYS A 66 -5.86 10.65 17.44
CA LYS A 66 -6.79 11.38 18.31
C LYS A 66 -6.35 12.83 18.46
N GLN A 67 -5.07 13.05 18.79
CA GLN A 67 -4.52 14.38 18.91
C GLN A 67 -4.62 15.16 17.59
N GLU A 68 -4.21 14.55 16.47
CA GLU A 68 -4.30 15.19 15.15
C GLU A 68 -5.73 15.59 14.79
N ARG A 69 -6.72 14.72 15.05
CA ARG A 69 -8.13 15.05 14.77
C ARG A 69 -8.63 16.20 15.65
N LEU A 70 -8.25 16.28 16.91
CA LEU A 70 -8.61 17.39 17.79
C LEU A 70 -7.96 18.71 17.33
N GLU A 71 -6.71 18.66 16.84
CA GLU A 71 -6.04 19.82 16.25
C GLU A 71 -6.75 20.30 14.98
N ASN A 72 -7.08 19.39 14.07
CA ASN A 72 -7.84 19.68 12.84
C ASN A 72 -9.24 20.21 13.15
N LEU A 73 -9.90 19.68 14.18
CA LEU A 73 -11.18 20.16 14.68
C LEU A 73 -11.04 21.59 15.20
N GLY A 74 -10.01 21.88 16.00
CA GLY A 74 -9.70 23.23 16.48
C GLY A 74 -9.51 24.23 15.34
N GLU A 75 -8.76 23.89 14.30
CA GLU A 75 -8.56 24.78 13.14
C GLU A 75 -9.83 24.96 12.29
N THR A 76 -10.69 23.94 12.22
CA THR A 76 -11.99 24.04 11.55
C THR A 76 -12.92 24.97 12.32
N LEU A 77 -13.05 24.78 13.64
CA LEU A 77 -13.80 25.68 14.52
C LEU A 77 -13.29 27.12 14.44
N ARG A 78 -11.96 27.32 14.44
CA ARG A 78 -11.36 28.66 14.29
C ARG A 78 -11.83 29.37 13.02
N ARG A 79 -11.99 28.63 11.93
CA ARG A 79 -12.40 29.15 10.63
C ARG A 79 -13.88 29.48 10.61
N ASP A 80 -14.71 28.53 11.05
CA ASP A 80 -16.16 28.65 11.00
C ASP A 80 -16.64 29.78 11.92
N PHE A 81 -16.01 29.93 13.08
CA PHE A 81 -16.29 31.04 13.99
C PHE A 81 -15.86 32.39 13.40
N ARG A 82 -14.78 32.43 12.60
CA ARG A 82 -14.36 33.66 11.91
C ARG A 82 -15.30 34.02 10.76
N SER A 83 -15.78 33.06 9.97
CA SER A 83 -16.74 33.32 8.90
C SER A 83 -18.09 33.79 9.44
N GLU A 84 -18.54 33.22 10.55
CA GLU A 84 -19.77 33.61 11.24
C GLU A 84 -19.62 34.85 12.14
N LYS A 85 -18.42 35.45 12.18
CA LYS A 85 -18.07 36.64 12.97
C LYS A 85 -18.27 36.46 14.50
N ILE A 86 -18.22 35.23 14.99
CA ILE A 86 -18.33 34.90 16.42
C ILE A 86 -17.02 35.27 17.11
N ARG A 87 -17.10 36.03 18.20
CA ARG A 87 -15.93 36.43 18.99
C ARG A 87 -15.58 35.34 20.00
N PHE A 88 -14.47 34.64 19.78
CA PHE A 88 -13.96 33.61 20.69
C PHE A 88 -12.56 33.94 21.24
N SER A 89 -12.23 33.36 22.39
CA SER A 89 -10.92 33.38 23.02
C SER A 89 -10.57 32.01 23.59
N GLY A 90 -9.29 31.79 23.87
CA GLY A 90 -8.84 30.58 24.57
C GLY A 90 -8.98 29.28 23.78
N LEU A 91 -9.07 29.34 22.44
CA LEU A 91 -9.09 28.14 21.60
C LEU A 91 -7.74 27.42 21.73
N ALA A 92 -7.75 26.34 22.50
CA ALA A 92 -6.59 25.50 22.77
C ALA A 92 -7.03 24.04 22.71
N VAL A 93 -6.13 23.20 22.21
CA VAL A 93 -6.24 21.75 22.31
C VAL A 93 -5.33 21.34 23.45
N ALA A 94 -5.92 20.92 24.56
CA ALA A 94 -5.19 20.54 25.76
C ALA A 94 -5.91 19.39 26.48
N ASN A 95 -5.14 18.45 27.01
CA ASN A 95 -5.65 17.29 27.75
C ASN A 95 -6.74 16.52 26.99
N GLU A 96 -6.53 16.26 25.70
CA GLU A 96 -7.49 15.54 24.83
C GLU A 96 -8.86 16.21 24.67
N THR A 97 -8.94 17.50 25.03
CA THR A 97 -10.14 18.31 24.88
C THR A 97 -9.84 19.55 24.04
N VAL A 98 -10.80 19.94 23.21
CA VAL A 98 -10.80 21.25 22.56
C VAL A 98 -11.61 22.18 23.44
N SER A 99 -10.93 23.12 24.09
CA SER A 99 -11.60 24.16 24.87
C SER A 99 -11.74 25.42 24.03
N LEU A 100 -12.94 26.01 24.03
CA LEU A 100 -13.19 27.33 23.45
C LEU A 100 -14.02 28.16 24.43
N GLN A 101 -13.76 29.47 24.45
CA GLN A 101 -14.55 30.42 25.23
C GLN A 101 -15.18 31.46 24.32
N ILE A 102 -16.50 31.61 24.39
CA ILE A 102 -17.22 32.66 23.65
C ILE A 102 -17.20 33.95 24.48
N ARG A 103 -17.10 35.11 23.82
CA ARG A 103 -17.12 36.43 24.49
C ARG A 103 -18.51 37.04 24.63
N SER A 104 -19.46 36.68 23.77
CA SER A 104 -20.83 37.20 23.78
C SER A 104 -21.85 36.09 24.05
N PRO A 105 -22.77 36.25 25.01
CA PRO A 105 -23.86 35.30 25.24
C PRO A 105 -24.88 35.27 24.09
N GLU A 106 -24.95 36.30 23.24
CA GLU A 106 -25.81 36.32 22.05
C GLU A 106 -25.37 35.30 20.99
N ASP A 107 -24.08 34.96 20.96
CA ASP A 107 -23.51 34.00 20.00
C ASP A 107 -23.67 32.54 20.46
N ALA A 108 -24.25 32.29 21.64
CA ALA A 108 -24.38 30.94 22.22
C ALA A 108 -25.30 30.04 21.39
N ALA A 109 -26.38 30.58 20.81
CA ALA A 109 -27.30 29.82 19.97
C ALA A 109 -26.64 29.38 18.65
N LYS A 110 -25.91 30.30 17.99
CA LYS A 110 -25.15 30.02 16.76
C LYS A 110 -24.03 29.02 17.00
N THR A 111 -23.33 29.17 18.13
CA THR A 111 -22.26 28.25 18.50
C THR A 111 -22.80 26.85 18.77
N LYS A 112 -23.95 26.72 19.46
CA LYS A 112 -24.58 25.41 19.65
C LYS A 112 -24.95 24.75 18.32
N GLN A 113 -25.40 25.52 17.33
CA GLN A 113 -25.70 25.00 15.99
C GLN A 113 -24.44 24.45 15.31
N ILE A 114 -23.36 25.25 15.22
CA ILE A 114 -22.08 24.82 14.64
C ILE A 114 -21.54 23.56 15.34
N LEU A 115 -21.68 23.49 16.67
CA LEU A 115 -21.21 22.34 17.44
C LEU A 115 -22.08 21.09 17.24
N THR A 116 -23.38 21.25 17.02
CA THR A 116 -24.29 20.12 16.73
C THR A 116 -24.06 19.57 15.31
N ASP A 117 -23.69 20.45 14.37
CA ASP A 117 -23.38 20.07 12.99
C ASP A 117 -22.10 19.22 12.85
N LEU A 118 -21.21 19.23 13.85
CA LEU A 118 -20.01 18.37 13.90
C LEU A 118 -20.32 16.88 14.11
N GLY A 119 -21.56 16.56 14.48
CA GLY A 119 -22.06 15.20 14.61
C GLY A 119 -21.86 14.57 15.99
N ASN A 120 -22.37 13.34 16.11
CA ASN A 120 -22.46 12.60 17.38
C ASN A 120 -21.15 11.92 17.81
N GLU A 121 -20.00 12.23 17.20
CA GLU A 121 -18.70 11.62 17.55
C GLU A 121 -18.04 12.31 18.78
N TYR A 122 -18.57 13.45 19.22
CA TYR A 122 -18.02 14.26 20.30
C TYR A 122 -19.01 14.48 21.45
N THR A 123 -18.52 14.41 22.68
CA THR A 123 -19.22 14.92 23.86
C THR A 123 -18.91 16.40 24.01
N ILE A 124 -19.96 17.23 24.01
CA ILE A 124 -19.87 18.67 24.24
C ILE A 124 -20.30 18.95 25.68
N SER A 125 -19.35 19.38 26.50
CA SER A 125 -19.64 19.93 27.83
C SER A 125 -19.64 21.46 27.74
N ASN A 126 -20.66 22.10 28.30
CA ASN A 126 -20.76 23.55 28.37
C ASN A 126 -20.78 24.00 29.83
N ASP A 127 -19.87 24.90 30.19
CA ASP A 127 -19.85 25.62 31.46
C ASP A 127 -20.00 27.13 31.18
N GLY A 128 -21.25 27.57 31.07
CA GLY A 128 -21.63 28.96 30.74
C GLY A 128 -21.22 29.39 29.33
N LEU A 129 -20.02 29.99 29.23
CA LEU A 129 -19.42 30.48 27.98
C LEU A 129 -18.22 29.65 27.51
N ILE A 130 -17.83 28.63 28.29
CA ILE A 130 -16.71 27.73 27.98
C ILE A 130 -17.28 26.42 27.45
N TYR A 131 -16.96 26.07 26.21
CA TYR A 131 -17.31 24.79 25.61
C TYR A 131 -16.07 23.91 25.57
N ARG A 132 -16.22 22.66 25.98
CA ARG A 132 -15.20 21.61 25.91
C ARG A 132 -15.73 20.49 25.05
N LEU A 133 -15.00 20.18 23.98
CA LEU A 133 -15.27 19.04 23.13
C LEU A 133 -14.26 17.94 23.41
N ALA A 134 -14.75 16.72 23.62
CA ALA A 134 -13.94 15.50 23.72
C ALA A 134 -14.56 14.41 22.85
N PHE A 135 -13.78 13.43 22.42
CA PHE A 135 -14.36 12.23 21.80
C PHE A 135 -15.22 11.48 22.82
N ASN A 136 -16.38 11.00 22.39
CA ASN A 136 -17.16 10.05 23.19
C ASN A 136 -16.67 8.61 22.94
N ASP A 137 -17.07 7.66 23.80
CA ASP A 137 -16.59 6.27 23.71
C ASP A 137 -16.95 5.60 22.36
N ALA A 138 -18.14 5.89 21.83
CA ALA A 138 -18.59 5.38 20.53
C ALA A 138 -17.80 5.95 19.35
N GLY A 139 -17.49 7.25 19.38
CA GLY A 139 -16.69 7.96 18.39
C GLY A 139 -15.24 7.49 18.43
N LEU A 140 -14.69 7.28 19.63
CA LEU A 140 -13.35 6.72 19.82
C LEU A 140 -13.24 5.30 19.21
N ALA A 141 -14.20 4.41 19.53
CA ALA A 141 -14.21 3.04 19.00
C ALA A 141 -14.37 3.00 17.46
N THR A 142 -15.20 3.90 16.92
CA THR A 142 -15.38 4.05 15.47
C THR A 142 -14.11 4.57 14.81
N MET A 143 -13.47 5.57 15.39
CA MET A 143 -12.21 6.13 14.89
C MET A 143 -11.08 5.09 14.93
N GLN A 144 -10.96 4.33 16.02
CA GLN A 144 -10.02 3.22 16.14
C GLN A 144 -10.21 2.19 15.02
N THR A 145 -11.43 1.71 14.83
CA THR A 145 -11.74 0.69 13.81
C THR A 145 -11.43 1.20 12.41
N ARG A 146 -11.88 2.42 12.06
CA ARG A 146 -11.58 3.04 10.76
C ARG A 146 -10.07 3.22 10.54
N THR A 147 -9.33 3.65 11.56
CA THR A 147 -7.87 3.86 11.48
C THR A 147 -7.13 2.55 11.22
N VAL A 148 -7.51 1.48 11.92
CA VAL A 148 -6.89 0.16 11.73
C VAL A 148 -7.21 -0.41 10.35
N GLU A 149 -8.47 -0.32 9.90
CA GLU A 149 -8.87 -0.78 8.56
C GLU A 149 -8.15 -0.01 7.45
N GLN A 150 -8.06 1.32 7.58
CA GLN A 150 -7.29 2.15 6.64
C GLN A 150 -5.80 1.79 6.65
N SER A 151 -5.23 1.53 7.83
CA SER A 151 -3.83 1.12 7.95
C SER A 151 -3.58 -0.22 7.26
N ILE A 152 -4.49 -1.20 7.42
CA ILE A 152 -4.42 -2.50 6.74
C ILE A 152 -4.38 -2.33 5.21
N GLU A 153 -5.23 -1.47 4.66
CA GLU A 153 -5.29 -1.22 3.21
C GLU A 153 -4.02 -0.52 2.70
N ILE A 154 -3.46 0.41 3.48
CA ILE A 154 -2.18 1.07 3.13
C ILE A 154 -1.03 0.06 3.20
N ILE A 155 -0.97 -0.77 4.25
CA ILE A 155 0.05 -1.81 4.42
C ILE A 155 0.00 -2.79 3.22
N ARG A 156 -1.21 -3.22 2.81
CA ARG A 156 -1.39 -4.08 1.64
C ARG A 156 -0.79 -3.46 0.37
N ARG A 157 -1.15 -2.21 0.06
CA ARG A 157 -0.63 -1.51 -1.12
C ARG A 157 0.87 -1.27 -1.11
N ARG A 158 1.50 -1.17 0.08
CA ARG A 158 2.96 -1.01 0.22
C ARG A 158 3.72 -2.31 0.03
N LEU A 159 3.21 -3.39 0.61
CA LEU A 159 3.88 -4.69 0.60
C LEU A 159 3.66 -5.43 -0.72
N ASP A 160 2.48 -5.28 -1.29
CA ASP A 160 2.08 -5.97 -2.51
C ASP A 160 1.38 -5.02 -3.48
N PRO A 161 2.13 -4.07 -4.09
CA PRO A 161 1.56 -3.14 -5.07
C PRO A 161 1.09 -3.84 -6.36
N GLU A 162 1.61 -5.04 -6.66
CA GLU A 162 1.25 -5.83 -7.84
C GLU A 162 0.13 -6.85 -7.56
N GLY A 163 -0.20 -7.11 -6.29
CA GLY A 163 -1.20 -8.10 -5.88
C GLY A 163 -0.75 -9.55 -6.07
N THR A 164 0.55 -9.81 -6.12
CA THR A 164 1.16 -11.10 -6.49
C THR A 164 1.71 -11.88 -5.30
N LYS A 165 1.93 -11.22 -4.15
CA LYS A 165 2.58 -11.82 -2.97
C LYS A 165 1.60 -12.32 -1.91
N GLU A 166 0.31 -12.02 -2.05
CA GLU A 166 -0.76 -12.44 -1.13
C GLU A 166 -0.38 -12.41 0.37
N PRO A 167 0.08 -11.25 0.89
CA PRO A 167 0.47 -11.17 2.30
C PRO A 167 -0.73 -11.38 3.23
N VAL A 168 -0.51 -12.10 4.33
CA VAL A 168 -1.53 -12.25 5.37
C VAL A 168 -1.50 -11.02 6.25
N ILE A 169 -2.48 -10.13 6.06
CA ILE A 169 -2.64 -8.90 6.84
C ILE A 169 -3.97 -8.98 7.56
N GLN A 170 -3.93 -9.09 8.89
CA GLN A 170 -5.12 -9.28 9.71
C GLN A 170 -5.11 -8.38 10.93
N ARG A 171 -6.30 -7.91 11.33
CA ARG A 171 -6.47 -7.21 12.59
C ARG A 171 -6.39 -8.19 13.75
N GLN A 172 -5.57 -7.89 14.75
CA GLN A 172 -5.44 -8.66 15.98
C GLN A 172 -5.83 -7.78 17.18
N GLY A 173 -7.03 -7.98 17.74
CA GLY A 173 -7.53 -7.14 18.82
C GLY A 173 -7.98 -5.75 18.36
N LEU A 174 -7.86 -4.74 19.23
CA LEU A 174 -8.41 -3.41 18.98
C LEU A 174 -7.49 -2.54 18.12
N ASP A 175 -6.18 -2.59 18.35
CA ASP A 175 -5.17 -1.66 17.83
C ASP A 175 -3.98 -2.35 17.15
N ARG A 176 -3.97 -3.69 17.03
CA ARG A 176 -2.84 -4.44 16.45
C ARG A 176 -3.16 -5.01 15.08
N ILE A 177 -2.12 -5.12 14.27
CA ILE A 177 -2.14 -5.66 12.92
C ILE A 177 -1.05 -6.72 12.82
N LEU A 178 -1.47 -7.94 12.51
CA LEU A 178 -0.60 -9.05 12.17
C LEU A 178 -0.27 -8.96 10.67
N VAL A 179 1.02 -9.00 10.33
CA VAL A 179 1.51 -8.97 8.95
C VAL A 179 2.45 -10.15 8.75
N GLN A 180 2.17 -10.99 7.75
CA GLN A 180 3.04 -12.07 7.32
C GLN A 180 3.32 -11.95 5.82
N LEU A 181 4.59 -12.02 5.45
CA LEU A 181 5.06 -11.82 4.07
C LEU A 181 5.85 -13.04 3.61
N PRO A 182 5.42 -13.72 2.53
CA PRO A 182 6.17 -14.82 1.96
C PRO A 182 7.41 -14.34 1.20
N GLY A 183 8.48 -15.14 1.22
CA GLY A 183 9.68 -14.92 0.38
C GLY A 183 10.45 -13.64 0.72
N VAL A 184 10.28 -13.09 1.92
CA VAL A 184 11.06 -11.96 2.43
C VAL A 184 11.82 -12.41 3.66
N ASP A 185 13.12 -12.63 3.49
CA ASP A 185 14.01 -13.13 4.54
C ASP A 185 14.48 -12.03 5.50
N ASP A 186 14.53 -10.77 5.03
CA ASP A 186 14.96 -9.60 5.80
C ASP A 186 13.76 -8.77 6.31
N PRO A 187 13.39 -8.88 7.61
CA PRO A 187 12.31 -8.09 8.17
C PRO A 187 12.66 -6.60 8.29
N GLU A 188 13.95 -6.22 8.30
CA GLU A 188 14.36 -4.82 8.40
C GLU A 188 13.98 -4.03 7.14
N ALA A 189 14.07 -4.64 5.96
CA ALA A 189 13.60 -4.02 4.73
C ALA A 189 12.09 -3.73 4.78
N VAL A 190 11.30 -4.68 5.27
CA VAL A 190 9.85 -4.53 5.45
C VAL A 190 9.55 -3.42 6.45
N LYS A 191 10.28 -3.39 7.57
CA LYS A 191 10.15 -2.37 8.61
C LYS A 191 10.46 -0.97 8.10
N ARG A 192 11.45 -0.78 7.22
CA ARG A 192 11.71 0.54 6.61
C ARG A 192 10.52 1.03 5.77
N LEU A 193 9.87 0.12 5.02
CA LEU A 193 8.72 0.44 4.19
C LEU A 193 7.45 0.71 5.02
N LEU A 194 7.23 -0.05 6.10
CA LEU A 194 6.04 0.08 6.95
C LEU A 194 6.18 1.16 8.03
N GLY A 195 7.39 1.42 8.52
CA GLY A 195 7.64 2.38 9.60
C GLY A 195 7.54 3.85 9.18
N ARG A 196 7.61 4.15 7.87
CA ARG A 196 7.46 5.52 7.35
C ARG A 196 5.99 5.87 7.21
N THR A 197 5.50 6.97 7.79
CA THR A 197 4.11 7.41 7.54
C THR A 197 3.94 7.92 6.11
N ALA A 198 4.96 8.61 5.57
CA ALA A 198 4.96 9.27 4.26
C ALA A 198 3.80 10.25 4.07
N LYS A 199 3.55 11.06 5.10
CA LYS A 199 2.59 12.14 5.06
C LYS A 199 3.16 13.27 4.22
N LEU A 200 2.78 13.27 2.93
CA LEU A 200 3.13 14.31 1.99
C LEU A 200 2.14 15.47 2.08
N THR A 201 2.64 16.69 2.26
CA THR A 201 1.82 17.91 2.18
C THR A 201 2.54 19.00 1.40
N PHE A 202 1.76 19.77 0.65
CA PHE A 202 2.22 20.95 -0.07
C PHE A 202 1.67 22.19 0.61
N GLN A 203 2.58 23.07 1.05
CA GLN A 203 2.28 24.26 1.84
C GLN A 203 3.06 25.45 1.30
N LEU A 204 2.51 26.67 1.42
CA LEU A 204 3.22 27.87 1.01
C LEU A 204 4.23 28.27 2.08
N VAL A 205 5.38 28.79 1.63
CA VAL A 205 6.34 29.44 2.51
C VAL A 205 5.82 30.84 2.83
N ASP A 206 5.87 31.19 4.12
CA ASP A 206 5.53 32.52 4.61
C ASP A 206 6.74 33.45 4.48
N MET A 207 6.65 34.39 3.55
CA MET A 207 7.74 35.32 3.23
C MET A 207 7.73 36.57 4.14
N ARG A 208 6.80 36.70 5.09
CA ARG A 208 6.70 37.88 5.97
C ARG A 208 7.88 38.00 6.94
N ILE A 209 8.45 36.87 7.33
CA ILE A 209 9.59 36.79 8.28
C ILE A 209 10.56 35.71 7.77
N SER A 210 11.86 35.99 7.83
CA SER A 210 12.89 34.99 7.49
C SER A 210 12.98 33.90 8.56
N ALA A 211 13.36 32.68 8.18
CA ALA A 211 13.51 31.58 9.14
C ALA A 211 14.55 31.88 10.24
N THR A 212 15.64 32.59 9.89
CA THR A 212 16.64 33.05 10.85
C THR A 212 16.06 34.02 11.88
N GLU A 213 15.20 34.93 11.46
CA GLU A 213 14.55 35.90 12.36
C GLU A 213 13.50 35.22 13.25
N ALA A 214 12.76 34.23 12.72
CA ALA A 214 11.82 33.44 13.50
C ALA A 214 12.52 32.59 14.58
N VAL A 215 13.68 32.00 14.27
CA VAL A 215 14.52 31.27 15.24
C VAL A 215 15.02 32.21 16.34
N GLN A 216 15.57 33.37 15.96
CA GLN A 216 16.12 34.34 16.92
C GLN A 216 15.06 34.91 17.87
N ARG A 217 13.85 35.17 17.37
CA ARG A 217 12.74 35.72 18.18
C ARG A 217 11.94 34.65 18.93
N GLY A 218 12.16 33.37 18.63
CA GLY A 218 11.39 32.25 19.19
C GLY A 218 9.89 32.33 18.92
N ARG A 219 9.46 33.06 17.88
CA ARG A 219 8.05 33.30 17.56
C ARG A 219 7.83 33.33 16.05
N THR A 220 6.80 32.64 15.60
CA THR A 220 6.32 32.68 14.21
C THR A 220 5.05 33.51 14.09
N PRO A 221 4.75 34.08 12.90
CA PRO A 221 3.48 34.73 12.64
C PRO A 221 2.29 33.80 12.93
N PRO A 222 1.12 34.34 13.33
CA PRO A 222 -0.07 33.54 13.51
C PRO A 222 -0.42 32.76 12.23
N GLY A 223 -0.62 31.44 12.38
CA GLY A 223 -0.90 30.54 11.25
C GLY A 223 0.34 29.98 10.55
N SER A 224 1.54 30.28 11.03
CA SER A 224 2.80 29.77 10.48
C SER A 224 3.58 28.96 11.52
N VAL A 225 4.37 28.00 11.04
CA VAL A 225 5.21 27.11 11.85
C VAL A 225 6.61 27.07 11.27
N LEU A 226 7.61 27.03 12.14
CA LEU A 226 8.99 26.84 11.73
C LEU A 226 9.23 25.34 11.51
N MET A 227 9.65 24.96 10.31
CA MET A 227 10.02 23.59 9.97
C MET A 227 11.46 23.52 9.52
N GLN A 228 12.15 22.45 9.89
CA GLN A 228 13.51 22.19 9.43
C GLN A 228 13.50 21.53 8.04
N SER A 229 14.57 21.73 7.29
CA SER A 229 14.80 20.99 6.06
C SER A 229 15.04 19.50 6.37
N ALA A 230 14.67 18.64 5.43
CA ALA A 230 15.06 17.24 5.45
C ALA A 230 16.55 17.05 5.11
N SER A 231 17.16 18.02 4.41
CA SER A 231 18.60 18.03 4.14
C SER A 231 19.34 18.43 5.41
N ASP A 232 20.49 17.81 5.70
CA ASP A 232 21.30 18.03 6.91
C ASP A 232 22.04 19.39 6.92
N ASP A 233 21.56 20.34 6.12
CA ASP A 233 22.13 21.67 5.92
C ASP A 233 21.72 22.69 6.98
N GLY A 234 20.90 22.28 7.96
CA GLY A 234 20.41 23.13 9.04
C GLY A 234 19.47 24.25 8.59
N ARG A 235 19.02 24.27 7.32
CA ARG A 235 18.08 25.28 6.83
C ARG A 235 16.71 25.06 7.47
N SER A 236 16.07 26.16 7.83
CA SER A 236 14.68 26.15 8.29
C SER A 236 13.83 27.00 7.38
N TYR A 237 12.54 26.71 7.32
CA TYR A 237 11.56 27.45 6.54
C TYR A 237 10.38 27.80 7.45
N VAL A 238 9.85 29.02 7.27
CA VAL A 238 8.60 29.41 7.91
C VAL A 238 7.48 28.99 6.97
N ILE A 239 6.72 27.98 7.36
CA ILE A 239 5.67 27.37 6.54
C ILE A 239 4.30 27.81 7.06
N GLU A 240 3.40 28.18 6.16
CA GLU A 240 1.99 28.37 6.51
C GLU A 240 1.36 27.03 6.90
N LYS A 241 0.74 26.92 8.08
CA LYS A 241 0.12 25.68 8.58
C LYS A 241 -0.97 25.11 7.66
N ARG A 242 -1.46 25.91 6.70
CA ARG A 242 -2.52 25.52 5.78
C ARG A 242 -1.97 24.59 4.71
N VAL A 243 -2.41 23.33 4.77
CA VAL A 243 -2.20 22.36 3.69
C VAL A 243 -2.99 22.76 2.46
N MET A 244 -2.28 23.07 1.37
CA MET A 244 -2.89 23.43 0.10
C MET A 244 -3.27 22.21 -0.72
N VAL A 245 -2.36 21.22 -0.77
CA VAL A 245 -2.57 19.92 -1.42
C VAL A 245 -1.96 18.84 -0.50
N SER A 246 -2.63 17.70 -0.36
CA SER A 246 -2.17 16.56 0.43
C SER A 246 -1.78 15.38 -0.46
N GLY A 247 -0.97 14.46 0.07
CA GLY A 247 -0.58 13.22 -0.60
C GLY A 247 -1.75 12.31 -0.98
N GLU A 248 -2.90 12.43 -0.31
CA GLU A 248 -4.14 11.72 -0.68
C GLU A 248 -4.67 12.10 -2.06
N MET A 249 -4.22 13.24 -2.60
CA MET A 249 -4.60 13.71 -3.94
C MET A 249 -3.66 13.21 -5.03
N LEU A 250 -2.67 12.38 -4.69
CA LEU A 250 -1.79 11.72 -5.65
C LEU A 250 -2.53 10.58 -6.36
N ASP A 251 -2.27 10.45 -7.66
CA ASP A 251 -2.72 9.35 -8.50
C ASP A 251 -1.60 8.32 -8.72
N GLY A 252 -0.36 8.81 -8.85
CA GLY A 252 0.82 7.96 -8.99
C GLY A 252 2.11 8.67 -8.60
N ALA A 253 3.14 7.87 -8.32
CA ALA A 253 4.50 8.34 -8.08
C ALA A 253 5.49 7.33 -8.69
N THR A 254 6.51 7.83 -9.37
CA THR A 254 7.55 7.02 -10.02
C THR A 254 8.93 7.63 -9.76
N ALA A 255 9.92 6.76 -9.53
CA ALA A 255 11.31 7.17 -9.50
C ALA A 255 11.76 7.55 -10.92
N THR A 256 12.43 8.67 -11.05
CA THR A 256 12.94 9.21 -12.31
C THR A 256 14.27 9.93 -12.05
N PHE A 257 14.85 10.51 -13.09
CA PHE A 257 16.00 11.39 -12.98
C PHE A 257 15.60 12.82 -13.34
N ASP A 258 16.20 13.81 -12.68
CA ASP A 258 16.06 15.23 -13.03
C ASP A 258 16.88 15.58 -14.29
N GLN A 259 16.79 16.82 -14.74
CA GLN A 259 17.53 17.32 -15.92
C GLN A 259 19.06 17.25 -15.74
N ASN A 260 19.54 17.17 -14.50
CA ASN A 260 20.96 17.07 -14.15
C ASN A 260 21.36 15.60 -13.87
N ASN A 261 20.53 14.64 -14.25
CA ASN A 261 20.74 13.21 -14.05
C ASN A 261 20.85 12.81 -12.57
N ARG A 262 20.19 13.54 -11.66
CA ARG A 262 20.09 13.20 -10.23
C ARG A 262 18.78 12.47 -9.94
N PRO A 263 18.76 11.51 -9.00
CA PRO A 263 17.54 10.79 -8.62
C PRO A 263 16.45 11.74 -8.12
N ALA A 264 15.23 11.55 -8.60
CA ALA A 264 14.07 12.35 -8.24
C ALA A 264 12.79 11.50 -8.27
N VAL A 265 11.71 11.99 -7.66
CA VAL A 265 10.40 11.32 -7.71
C VAL A 265 9.43 12.19 -8.49
N SER A 266 8.94 11.67 -9.61
CA SER A 266 7.85 12.29 -10.36
C SER A 266 6.52 11.85 -9.73
N PHE A 267 5.59 12.78 -9.60
CA PHE A 267 4.25 12.47 -9.09
C PHE A 267 3.17 13.06 -10.00
N THR A 268 2.03 12.38 -10.02
CA THR A 268 0.81 12.83 -10.69
C THR A 268 -0.30 13.01 -9.66
N LEU A 269 -1.16 13.99 -9.89
CA LEU A 269 -2.31 14.30 -9.05
C LEU A 269 -3.58 13.85 -9.76
N ASN A 270 -4.57 13.42 -8.97
CA ASN A 270 -5.91 13.13 -9.48
C ASN A 270 -6.63 14.42 -9.93
N ALA A 271 -7.78 14.30 -10.58
CA ALA A 271 -8.51 15.44 -11.14
C ALA A 271 -8.91 16.51 -10.08
N ALA A 272 -9.15 16.12 -8.82
CA ALA A 272 -9.42 17.07 -7.75
C ALA A 272 -8.14 17.80 -7.31
N GLY A 273 -7.04 17.05 -7.14
CA GLY A 273 -5.71 17.57 -6.82
C GLY A 273 -5.20 18.52 -7.89
N ALA A 274 -5.29 18.16 -9.18
CA ALA A 274 -4.86 18.98 -10.30
C ALA A 274 -5.55 20.36 -10.35
N ARG A 275 -6.86 20.40 -10.09
CA ARG A 275 -7.62 21.66 -10.02
C ARG A 275 -7.19 22.52 -8.84
N ARG A 276 -6.99 21.91 -7.67
CA ARG A 276 -6.57 22.62 -6.46
C ARG A 276 -5.13 23.14 -6.57
N PHE A 277 -4.23 22.31 -7.08
CA PHE A 277 -2.83 22.63 -7.33
C PHE A 277 -2.70 23.72 -8.39
N GLY A 278 -3.46 23.64 -9.48
CA GLY A 278 -3.53 24.68 -10.51
C GLY A 278 -4.03 26.02 -9.97
N LYS A 279 -5.08 26.02 -9.14
CA LYS A 279 -5.57 27.26 -8.51
C LYS A 279 -4.51 27.87 -7.60
N VAL A 280 -3.91 27.07 -6.73
CA VAL A 280 -2.91 27.54 -5.76
C VAL A 280 -1.66 28.06 -6.45
N THR A 281 -1.14 27.34 -7.46
CA THR A 281 0.05 27.79 -8.21
C THR A 281 -0.23 29.06 -9.03
N GLY A 282 -1.41 29.16 -9.66
CA GLY A 282 -1.80 30.35 -10.43
C GLY A 282 -1.95 31.61 -9.57
N GLU A 283 -2.47 31.49 -8.35
CA GLU A 283 -2.63 32.61 -7.41
C GLU A 283 -1.34 33.01 -6.69
N ASN A 284 -0.28 32.18 -6.75
CA ASN A 284 0.93 32.33 -5.93
C ASN A 284 2.24 32.28 -6.74
N ILE A 285 2.21 32.74 -8.00
CA ILE A 285 3.41 32.83 -8.85
C ILE A 285 4.48 33.71 -8.15
N GLY A 286 5.73 33.24 -8.17
CA GLY A 286 6.88 33.88 -7.51
C GLY A 286 7.06 33.53 -6.04
N ARG A 287 6.12 32.80 -5.41
CA ARG A 287 6.25 32.35 -4.01
C ARG A 287 6.87 30.95 -3.93
N PRO A 288 7.69 30.65 -2.90
CA PRO A 288 8.16 29.28 -2.67
C PRO A 288 7.03 28.37 -2.20
N PHE A 289 6.98 27.17 -2.76
CA PHE A 289 5.98 26.16 -2.44
C PHE A 289 6.67 24.93 -1.86
N ALA A 290 6.55 24.76 -0.55
CA ALA A 290 7.23 23.72 0.19
C ALA A 290 6.56 22.36 0.02
N ILE A 291 7.37 21.36 -0.27
CA ILE A 291 7.04 19.94 -0.26
C ILE A 291 7.52 19.37 1.07
N ILE A 292 6.58 18.93 1.89
CA ILE A 292 6.83 18.47 3.25
C ILE A 292 6.50 17.00 3.35
N LEU A 293 7.46 16.22 3.86
CA LEU A 293 7.30 14.79 4.11
C LEU A 293 7.54 14.55 5.60
N ASP A 294 6.56 13.96 6.29
CA ASP A 294 6.64 13.61 7.72
C ASP A 294 7.11 14.78 8.61
N GLY A 295 6.66 16.00 8.29
CA GLY A 295 6.97 17.22 9.04
C GLY A 295 8.31 17.90 8.72
N LYS A 296 9.08 17.37 7.76
CA LYS A 296 10.34 17.97 7.29
C LYS A 296 10.20 18.51 5.88
N VAL A 297 10.81 19.67 5.59
CA VAL A 297 10.78 20.29 4.27
C VAL A 297 11.81 19.62 3.37
N VAL A 298 11.34 18.81 2.43
CA VAL A 298 12.18 18.12 1.45
C VAL A 298 12.74 19.12 0.43
N SER A 299 11.85 19.93 -0.14
CA SER A 299 12.23 20.97 -1.09
C SER A 299 11.22 22.13 -1.04
N ALA A 300 11.66 23.32 -1.43
CA ALA A 300 10.82 24.52 -1.51
C ALA A 300 11.06 25.27 -2.83
N PRO A 301 10.72 24.66 -3.98
CA PRO A 301 10.86 25.33 -5.28
C PRO A 301 9.98 26.57 -5.37
N THR A 302 10.44 27.55 -6.15
CA THR A 302 9.65 28.75 -6.44
C THR A 302 8.66 28.47 -7.57
N ILE A 303 7.40 28.88 -7.40
CA ILE A 303 6.38 28.73 -8.43
C ILE A 303 6.70 29.69 -9.60
N GLN A 304 7.06 29.15 -10.76
CA GLN A 304 7.39 29.94 -11.96
C GLN A 304 6.18 30.18 -12.87
N ALA A 305 5.26 29.23 -12.91
CA ALA A 305 4.06 29.26 -13.73
C ALA A 305 2.95 28.47 -13.04
N GLN A 306 1.73 28.60 -13.56
CA GLN A 306 0.61 27.76 -13.14
C GLN A 306 0.83 26.33 -13.63
N ILE A 307 0.80 25.36 -12.71
CA ILE A 307 1.06 23.95 -13.02
C ILE A 307 -0.19 23.13 -12.70
N PHE A 308 -0.48 22.17 -13.57
CA PHE A 308 -1.60 21.26 -13.39
C PHE A 308 -1.10 19.81 -13.32
N GLY A 309 -1.62 19.06 -12.34
CA GLY A 309 -1.66 17.60 -12.40
C GLY A 309 -0.35 16.83 -12.22
N SER A 310 0.83 17.46 -12.28
CA SER A 310 2.10 16.74 -12.08
C SER A 310 3.20 17.64 -11.51
N GLY A 311 4.22 17.01 -10.94
CA GLY A 311 5.40 17.68 -10.42
C GLY A 311 6.54 16.71 -10.14
N GLN A 312 7.68 17.26 -9.77
CA GLN A 312 8.87 16.48 -9.42
C GLN A 312 9.37 16.89 -8.04
N ILE A 313 9.65 15.90 -7.19
CA ILE A 313 10.31 16.06 -5.90
C ILE A 313 11.79 15.81 -6.15
N THR A 314 12.58 16.88 -6.04
CA THR A 314 14.05 16.83 -6.12
C THR A 314 14.64 16.96 -4.72
N GLY A 315 15.82 16.39 -4.53
CA GLY A 315 16.55 16.38 -3.26
C GLY A 315 17.82 15.55 -3.38
N ASP A 316 18.53 15.40 -2.27
CA ASP A 316 19.75 14.59 -2.20
C ASP A 316 19.36 13.13 -1.91
N PHE A 317 18.72 12.47 -2.88
CA PHE A 317 18.27 11.08 -2.76
C PHE A 317 19.18 10.13 -3.53
N SER A 318 19.35 8.92 -3.00
CA SER A 318 19.86 7.77 -3.75
C SER A 318 18.76 7.14 -4.62
N VAL A 319 19.16 6.35 -5.62
CA VAL A 319 18.21 5.61 -6.49
C VAL A 319 17.31 4.68 -5.64
N ALA A 320 17.89 3.99 -4.66
CA ALA A 320 17.14 3.13 -3.75
C ALA A 320 16.09 3.93 -2.95
N GLU A 321 16.47 5.08 -2.39
CA GLU A 321 15.53 5.92 -1.64
C GLU A 321 14.42 6.49 -2.52
N THR A 322 14.70 6.85 -3.78
CA THR A 322 13.64 7.31 -4.69
C THR A 322 12.64 6.22 -5.04
N ASN A 323 13.10 4.96 -5.17
CA ASN A 323 12.21 3.81 -5.40
C ASN A 323 11.33 3.54 -4.18
N GLU A 324 11.91 3.55 -2.97
CA GLU A 324 11.16 3.42 -1.72
C GLU A 324 10.16 4.57 -1.56
N LEU A 325 10.59 5.82 -1.76
CA LEU A 325 9.72 6.98 -1.63
C LEU A 325 8.57 6.94 -2.64
N ALA A 326 8.84 6.62 -3.90
CA ALA A 326 7.82 6.47 -4.93
C ALA A 326 6.80 5.39 -4.58
N LEU A 327 7.25 4.24 -4.08
CA LEU A 327 6.38 3.15 -3.61
C LEU A 327 5.46 3.63 -2.49
N VAL A 328 6.02 4.26 -1.47
CA VAL A 328 5.27 4.68 -0.29
C VAL A 328 4.29 5.82 -0.61
N LEU A 329 4.68 6.76 -1.47
CA LEU A 329 3.79 7.83 -1.95
C LEU A 329 2.62 7.29 -2.79
N ARG A 330 2.87 6.29 -3.65
CA ARG A 330 1.83 5.63 -4.46
C ARG A 330 0.83 4.88 -3.59
N ALA A 331 1.31 4.20 -2.54
CA ALA A 331 0.44 3.48 -1.62
C ALA A 331 -0.40 4.43 -0.75
N GLY A 332 0.09 5.65 -0.50
CA GLY A 332 -0.56 6.66 0.33
C GLY A 332 0.01 6.74 1.75
N ALA A 333 -0.35 7.82 2.44
CA ALA A 333 0.08 8.07 3.81
C ALA A 333 -0.64 7.12 4.79
N LEU A 334 0.09 6.60 5.78
CA LEU A 334 -0.54 5.91 6.89
C LEU A 334 -1.34 6.90 7.74
N PRO A 335 -2.55 6.54 8.22
CA PRO A 335 -3.34 7.42 9.06
C PRO A 335 -2.72 7.62 10.45
N ALA A 336 -1.88 6.67 10.90
CA ALA A 336 -1.21 6.67 12.18
C ALA A 336 0.19 6.06 12.05
N PRO A 337 1.16 6.43 12.90
CA PRO A 337 2.42 5.71 12.99
C PRO A 337 2.21 4.29 13.53
N LEU A 338 3.08 3.38 13.10
CA LEU A 338 3.05 1.96 13.48
C LEU A 338 4.22 1.67 14.42
N ILE A 339 3.93 1.00 15.54
CA ILE A 339 4.90 0.56 16.54
C ILE A 339 5.06 -0.94 16.43
N ILE A 340 6.29 -1.43 16.29
CA ILE A 340 6.56 -2.86 16.19
C ILE A 340 6.56 -3.47 17.59
N LEU A 341 5.69 -4.44 17.82
CA LEU A 341 5.59 -5.17 19.08
C LEU A 341 6.38 -6.47 19.04
N GLU A 342 6.36 -7.16 17.90
CA GLU A 342 7.00 -8.46 17.73
C GLU A 342 7.50 -8.62 16.30
N GLU A 343 8.67 -9.25 16.18
CA GLU A 343 9.30 -9.59 14.92
C GLU A 343 9.82 -11.03 15.00
N ARG A 344 9.46 -11.85 14.02
CA ARG A 344 9.99 -13.19 13.84
C ARG A 344 10.28 -13.42 12.37
N SER A 345 11.43 -14.01 12.06
CA SER A 345 11.68 -14.59 10.75
C SER A 345 11.26 -16.06 10.78
N ILE A 346 10.44 -16.47 9.81
CA ILE A 346 10.04 -17.85 9.57
C ILE A 346 11.01 -18.40 8.54
N GLY A 347 11.98 -19.19 9.01
CA GLY A 347 12.97 -19.79 8.13
C GLY A 347 12.35 -20.77 7.13
N PRO A 348 12.90 -20.87 5.90
CA PRO A 348 12.39 -21.76 4.86
C PRO A 348 12.52 -23.24 5.19
N GLY A 349 13.24 -23.64 6.25
CA GLY A 349 13.59 -25.03 6.56
C GLY A 349 12.40 -25.99 6.64
N LEU A 350 11.28 -25.59 7.28
CA LEU A 350 10.09 -26.45 7.36
C LEU A 350 9.32 -26.52 6.01
N GLY A 351 9.42 -25.47 5.20
CA GLY A 351 8.81 -25.39 3.88
C GLY A 351 9.59 -26.16 2.82
N ALA A 352 10.91 -26.04 2.81
CA ALA A 352 11.82 -26.73 1.89
C ALA A 352 11.70 -28.25 1.99
N ASP A 353 11.66 -28.78 3.21
CA ASP A 353 11.46 -30.22 3.45
C ASP A 353 10.08 -30.67 2.95
N SER A 354 9.05 -29.86 3.16
CA SER A 354 7.69 -30.14 2.70
C SER A 354 7.55 -30.04 1.18
N ILE A 355 8.25 -29.10 0.53
CA ILE A 355 8.36 -29.01 -0.94
C ILE A 355 9.02 -30.27 -1.48
N ALA A 356 10.19 -30.63 -0.95
CA ALA A 356 10.94 -31.79 -1.42
C ALA A 356 10.11 -33.06 -1.28
N ALA A 357 9.46 -33.27 -0.12
CA ALA A 357 8.57 -34.41 0.09
C ALA A 357 7.35 -34.38 -0.86
N GLY A 358 6.75 -33.22 -1.08
CA GLY A 358 5.61 -33.03 -1.99
C GLY A 358 5.96 -33.27 -3.45
N GLU A 359 7.12 -32.78 -3.90
CA GLU A 359 7.65 -33.00 -5.24
C GLU A 359 7.93 -34.49 -5.47
N ILE A 360 8.62 -35.15 -4.54
CA ILE A 360 8.88 -36.59 -4.60
C ILE A 360 7.57 -37.37 -4.65
N ALA A 361 6.58 -37.03 -3.80
CA ALA A 361 5.28 -37.68 -3.79
C ALA A 361 4.52 -37.49 -5.12
N ALA A 362 4.55 -36.28 -5.69
CA ALA A 362 3.92 -35.99 -6.97
C ALA A 362 4.59 -36.75 -8.13
N VAL A 363 5.91 -36.79 -8.19
CA VAL A 363 6.68 -37.52 -9.21
C VAL A 363 6.41 -39.02 -9.11
N ILE A 364 6.47 -39.60 -7.90
CA ILE A 364 6.16 -41.02 -7.68
C ILE A 364 4.70 -41.31 -8.10
N GLY A 365 3.75 -40.44 -7.72
CA GLY A 365 2.35 -40.56 -8.12
C GLY A 365 2.16 -40.58 -9.64
N ILE A 366 2.77 -39.64 -10.35
CA ILE A 366 2.72 -39.56 -11.82
C ILE A 366 3.31 -40.84 -12.45
N ILE A 367 4.45 -41.32 -11.96
CA ILE A 367 5.10 -42.53 -12.49
C ILE A 367 4.21 -43.75 -12.27
N LEU A 368 3.67 -43.94 -11.06
CA LEU A 368 2.80 -45.08 -10.74
C LEU A 368 1.53 -45.07 -11.58
N VAL A 369 0.90 -43.91 -11.74
CA VAL A 369 -0.30 -43.76 -12.56
C VAL A 369 0.01 -44.01 -14.05
N ALA A 370 1.15 -43.51 -14.54
CA ALA A 370 1.58 -43.76 -15.92
C ALA A 370 1.81 -45.26 -16.19
N ILE A 371 2.50 -45.94 -15.26
CA ILE A 371 2.72 -47.40 -15.34
C ILE A 371 1.37 -48.13 -15.34
N TYR A 372 0.46 -47.79 -14.43
CA TYR A 372 -0.86 -48.42 -14.34
C TYR A 372 -1.67 -48.24 -15.63
N MET A 373 -1.68 -47.02 -16.20
CA MET A 373 -2.41 -46.72 -17.42
C MET A 373 -1.86 -47.50 -18.62
N VAL A 374 -0.53 -47.54 -18.78
CA VAL A 374 0.11 -48.28 -19.87
C VAL A 374 -0.09 -49.79 -19.70
N ALA A 375 0.03 -50.32 -18.48
CA ALA A 375 -0.18 -51.75 -18.21
C ALA A 375 -1.63 -52.19 -18.44
N SER A 376 -2.61 -51.36 -18.07
CA SER A 376 -4.04 -51.70 -18.16
C SER A 376 -4.62 -51.47 -19.56
N TYR A 377 -4.21 -50.39 -20.24
CA TYR A 377 -4.81 -49.94 -21.51
C TYR A 377 -3.85 -49.97 -22.71
N GLY A 378 -2.59 -50.38 -22.54
CA GLY A 378 -1.60 -50.48 -23.62
C GLY A 378 -1.39 -49.14 -24.34
N PHE A 379 -1.59 -49.14 -25.66
CA PHE A 379 -1.42 -47.95 -26.51
C PHE A 379 -2.34 -46.78 -26.12
N PHE A 380 -3.61 -47.06 -25.77
CA PHE A 380 -4.54 -46.04 -25.29
C PHE A 380 -4.08 -45.43 -23.96
N GLY A 381 -3.48 -46.25 -23.10
CA GLY A 381 -2.83 -45.81 -21.87
C GLY A 381 -1.71 -44.80 -22.12
N GLY A 382 -0.83 -45.08 -23.10
CA GLY A 382 0.25 -44.16 -23.49
C GLY A 382 -0.25 -42.80 -23.99
N LEU A 383 -1.36 -42.78 -24.75
CA LEU A 383 -1.99 -41.53 -25.19
C LEU A 383 -2.57 -40.73 -24.02
N ALA A 384 -3.14 -41.41 -23.01
CA ALA A 384 -3.64 -40.75 -21.81
C ALA A 384 -2.53 -40.15 -20.96
N VAL A 385 -1.36 -40.80 -20.86
CA VAL A 385 -0.19 -40.22 -20.19
C VAL A 385 0.28 -38.96 -20.92
N GLY A 386 0.34 -38.98 -22.25
CA GLY A 386 0.65 -37.78 -23.04
C GLY A 386 -0.35 -36.63 -22.81
N ALA A 387 -1.65 -36.94 -22.73
CA ALA A 387 -2.68 -35.97 -22.40
C ALA A 387 -2.54 -35.41 -20.98
N LEU A 388 -2.20 -36.26 -20.01
CA LEU A 388 -1.91 -35.86 -18.63
C LEU A 388 -0.72 -34.91 -18.55
N THR A 389 0.37 -35.19 -19.27
CA THR A 389 1.53 -34.28 -19.34
C THR A 389 1.15 -32.91 -19.88
N VAL A 390 0.38 -32.85 -20.98
CA VAL A 390 -0.12 -31.58 -21.51
C VAL A 390 -1.01 -30.86 -20.49
N HIS A 391 -1.86 -31.59 -19.77
CA HIS A 391 -2.71 -31.01 -18.73
C HIS A 391 -1.90 -30.38 -17.59
N ILE A 392 -0.86 -31.05 -17.09
CA ILE A 392 0.03 -30.52 -16.06
C ILE A 392 0.75 -29.26 -16.55
N ILE A 393 1.26 -29.27 -17.78
CA ILE A 393 1.89 -28.10 -18.41
C ILE A 393 0.90 -26.93 -18.44
N LEU A 394 -0.36 -27.17 -18.79
CA LEU A 394 -1.39 -26.13 -18.81
C LEU A 394 -1.74 -25.60 -17.42
N ILE A 395 -1.72 -26.44 -16.37
CA ILE A 395 -1.89 -25.99 -14.99
C ILE A 395 -0.74 -25.04 -14.59
N VAL A 396 0.50 -25.46 -14.80
CA VAL A 396 1.71 -24.66 -14.52
C VAL A 396 1.70 -23.35 -15.30
N ALA A 397 1.36 -23.41 -16.58
CA ALA A 397 1.22 -22.24 -17.44
C ALA A 397 0.13 -21.28 -16.94
N SER A 398 -1.00 -21.81 -16.45
CA SER A 398 -2.09 -21.00 -15.91
C SER A 398 -1.70 -20.31 -14.61
N LEU A 399 -1.02 -21.03 -13.70
CA LEU A 399 -0.51 -20.45 -12.44
C LEU A 399 0.50 -19.33 -12.71
N SER A 400 1.44 -19.57 -13.64
CA SER A 400 2.41 -18.56 -14.08
C SER A 400 1.74 -17.37 -14.77
N ALA A 401 0.81 -17.60 -15.70
CA ALA A 401 0.13 -16.53 -16.43
C ALA A 401 -0.73 -15.65 -15.51
N LEU A 402 -1.40 -16.25 -14.52
CA LEU A 402 -2.26 -15.55 -13.56
C LEU A 402 -1.50 -15.02 -12.34
N GLN A 403 -0.21 -15.33 -12.19
CA GLN A 403 0.58 -15.00 -11.00
C GLN A 403 -0.03 -15.51 -9.69
N ALA A 404 -0.70 -16.66 -9.76
CA ALA A 404 -1.34 -17.28 -8.61
C ALA A 404 -0.31 -17.95 -7.69
N THR A 405 -0.50 -17.78 -6.38
CA THR A 405 0.40 -18.34 -5.35
C THR A 405 0.20 -19.85 -5.19
N LEU A 406 1.28 -20.63 -5.31
CA LEU A 406 1.30 -22.05 -5.00
C LEU A 406 1.62 -22.24 -3.51
N THR A 407 0.73 -22.92 -2.78
CA THR A 407 0.88 -23.27 -1.36
C THR A 407 0.94 -24.79 -1.18
N LEU A 408 1.23 -25.30 0.02
CA LEU A 408 1.16 -26.75 0.30
C LEU A 408 -0.21 -27.36 -0.05
N PRO A 409 -1.36 -26.78 0.36
CA PRO A 409 -2.67 -27.21 -0.12
C PRO A 409 -2.82 -27.15 -1.64
N GLY A 410 -2.20 -26.16 -2.31
CA GLY A 410 -2.17 -26.06 -3.76
C GLY A 410 -1.51 -27.27 -4.42
N ILE A 411 -0.36 -27.73 -3.91
CA ILE A 411 0.31 -28.94 -4.38
C ILE A 411 -0.60 -30.16 -4.21
N ALA A 412 -1.27 -30.31 -3.06
CA ALA A 412 -2.24 -31.39 -2.85
C ALA A 412 -3.41 -31.33 -3.85
N GLY A 413 -3.90 -30.12 -4.17
CA GLY A 413 -4.94 -29.90 -5.18
C GLY A 413 -4.50 -30.30 -6.60
N ILE A 414 -3.24 -30.03 -6.97
CA ILE A 414 -2.66 -30.49 -8.24
C ILE A 414 -2.63 -32.02 -8.27
N VAL A 415 -2.17 -32.67 -7.20
CA VAL A 415 -2.15 -34.14 -7.08
C VAL A 415 -3.55 -34.74 -7.22
N LEU A 416 -4.55 -34.16 -6.55
CA LEU A 416 -5.94 -34.60 -6.66
C LEU A 416 -6.48 -34.46 -8.09
N THR A 417 -6.20 -33.33 -8.73
CA THR A 417 -6.64 -33.03 -10.09
C THR A 417 -6.01 -33.98 -11.10
N MET A 418 -4.74 -34.37 -10.91
CA MET A 418 -4.08 -35.40 -11.72
C MET A 418 -4.81 -36.75 -11.63
N GLY A 419 -5.22 -37.16 -10.44
CA GLY A 419 -6.00 -38.40 -10.25
C GLY A 419 -7.35 -38.35 -10.99
N MET A 420 -8.08 -37.25 -10.87
CA MET A 420 -9.37 -37.05 -11.56
C MET A 420 -9.21 -37.00 -13.09
N ALA A 421 -8.15 -36.36 -13.59
CA ALA A 421 -7.89 -36.26 -15.04
C ALA A 421 -7.66 -37.64 -15.67
N VAL A 422 -7.02 -38.56 -14.94
CA VAL A 422 -6.82 -39.94 -15.40
C VAL A 422 -8.11 -40.74 -15.31
N ASP A 423 -8.89 -40.60 -14.25
CA ASP A 423 -10.20 -41.26 -14.10
C ASP A 423 -11.16 -40.90 -15.26
N ALA A 424 -11.19 -39.64 -15.68
CA ALA A 424 -11.96 -39.20 -16.84
C ALA A 424 -11.55 -39.93 -18.14
N ASN A 425 -10.26 -40.20 -18.34
CA ASN A 425 -9.77 -40.97 -19.48
C ASN A 425 -10.13 -42.45 -19.37
N VAL A 426 -10.06 -43.02 -18.16
CA VAL A 426 -10.45 -44.41 -17.89
C VAL A 426 -11.93 -44.64 -18.22
N LEU A 427 -12.83 -43.75 -17.79
CA LEU A 427 -14.26 -43.84 -18.10
C LEU A 427 -14.53 -43.84 -19.62
N VAL A 428 -13.78 -43.03 -20.38
CA VAL A 428 -13.87 -43.00 -21.84
C VAL A 428 -13.36 -44.30 -22.45
N PHE A 429 -12.24 -44.84 -21.96
CA PHE A 429 -11.66 -46.07 -22.49
C PHE A 429 -12.50 -47.30 -22.20
N GLU A 430 -13.05 -47.44 -20.98
CA GLU A 430 -13.97 -48.53 -20.64
C GLU A 430 -15.28 -48.47 -21.44
N ARG A 431 -15.72 -47.28 -21.85
CA ARG A 431 -16.88 -47.15 -22.74
C ARG A 431 -16.57 -47.54 -24.19
N ILE A 432 -15.32 -47.37 -24.63
CA ILE A 432 -14.89 -47.69 -26.00
C ILE A 432 -14.58 -49.19 -26.15
N ARG A 433 -14.09 -49.82 -25.08
CA ARG A 433 -13.84 -51.26 -24.97
C ARG A 433 -15.15 -52.04 -24.96
#